data_AF-A0A4Q2V478-F1
#
_entry.id   AF-A0A4Q2V478-F1
#
_cell.length_a   1.000
_cell.length_b   1.000
_cell.length_c   1.000
_cell.angle_alpha   90.00
_cell.angle_beta   90.00
_cell.angle_gamma   90.00
#
_symmetry.space_group_name_H-M   'P 1'
#
loop_
_entity.id
_entity.type
_entity.pdbx_description
1 polymer ?
#
loop_
_entity_poly.entity_id
_entity_poly.type
_entity_poly.pdbx_seq_one_letter_code
_entity_poly.pdbx_strand_id
1 'polypeptide(L)'
;MAPEQLDNLLERDPLYIKELWGWGAAGAVVMLLRFTVRLRIVGYKGFQGDDFFMIMAFIMGTICLVLVSLSCGVTILTSSPRNEYELTFNPDSNGTSIDLTENQINVLSDPEIDRLVYGSKLQEAAWYCYTAYLWCLKGALLFF
;
A
#
# COMPACT_ATOMS: atom_id res chain seq x y z
N MET A 1 -15.24 28.12 0.00
CA MET A 1 -15.87 27.06 -0.83
C MET A 1 -15.57 25.75 -0.11
N ALA A 2 -16.59 24.95 0.17
CA ALA A 2 -16.52 23.93 1.22
C ALA A 2 -15.56 22.80 0.84
N PRO A 3 -14.58 22.45 1.68
CA PRO A 3 -13.66 21.31 1.47
C PRO A 3 -14.36 19.93 1.52
N GLU A 4 -15.69 19.89 1.47
CA GLU A 4 -16.51 18.70 1.67
C GLU A 4 -17.07 18.12 0.36
N GLN A 5 -16.92 18.79 -0.79
CA GLN A 5 -17.50 18.28 -2.05
C GLN A 5 -16.81 17.02 -2.54
N LEU A 6 -15.47 17.01 -2.57
CA LEU A 6 -14.71 15.81 -2.92
C LEU A 6 -15.05 14.63 -2.00
N ASP A 7 -15.17 14.90 -0.70
CA ASP A 7 -15.40 13.87 0.31
C ASP A 7 -16.80 13.26 0.23
N ASN A 8 -17.79 14.02 -0.24
CA ASN A 8 -19.14 13.51 -0.50
C ASN A 8 -19.23 12.67 -1.78
N LEU A 9 -18.29 12.85 -2.72
CA LEU A 9 -18.26 12.12 -3.98
C LEU A 9 -17.51 10.79 -3.86
N LEU A 10 -16.53 10.72 -2.96
CA LEU A 10 -15.75 9.51 -2.70
C LEU A 10 -16.49 8.62 -1.70
N GLU A 11 -16.88 7.42 -2.13
CA GLU A 11 -17.38 6.39 -1.22
C GLU A 11 -16.22 5.87 -0.37
N ARG A 12 -16.30 6.05 0.95
CA ARG A 12 -15.22 5.67 1.88
C ARG A 12 -15.66 4.54 2.80
N ASP A 13 -15.05 3.37 2.60
CA ASP A 13 -15.18 2.26 3.53
C ASP A 13 -14.03 2.26 4.56
N PRO A 14 -14.29 2.56 5.85
CA PRO A 14 -13.26 2.53 6.89
C PRO A 14 -12.74 1.12 7.20
N LEU A 15 -13.44 0.06 6.76
CA LEU A 15 -13.01 -1.32 6.94
C LEU A 15 -11.89 -1.70 5.96
N TYR A 16 -11.91 -1.15 4.75
CA TYR A 16 -10.99 -1.47 3.67
C TYR A 16 -9.52 -1.41 4.09
N ILE A 17 -9.11 -0.32 4.77
CA ILE A 17 -7.72 -0.15 5.21
C ILE A 17 -7.34 -1.15 6.30
N LYS A 18 -8.26 -1.46 7.22
CA LYS A 18 -8.01 -2.44 8.27
C LYS A 18 -7.81 -3.84 7.68
N GLU A 19 -8.65 -4.20 6.71
CA GLU A 19 -8.52 -5.47 5.99
C GLU A 19 -7.22 -5.53 5.20
N LEU A 20 -6.87 -4.47 4.47
CA LEU A 20 -5.65 -4.38 3.69
C LEU A 20 -4.39 -4.61 4.54
N TRP A 21 -4.30 -3.94 5.70
CA TRP A 21 -3.20 -4.15 6.65
C TRP A 21 -3.25 -5.53 7.30
N GLY A 22 -4.45 -6.07 7.57
CA GLY A 22 -4.63 -7.44 8.05
C GLY A 22 -4.06 -8.48 7.07
N TRP A 23 -4.40 -8.37 5.79
CA TRP A 23 -3.87 -9.23 4.73
C TRP A 23 -2.36 -9.04 4.52
N GLY A 24 -1.89 -7.78 4.57
CA GLY A 24 -0.46 -7.45 4.51
C GLY A 24 0.34 -8.09 5.64
N ALA A 25 -0.16 -8.01 6.89
CA ALA A 25 0.45 -8.62 8.05
C ALA A 25 0.45 -10.16 7.96
N ALA A 26 -0.67 -10.76 7.55
CA ALA A 26 -0.74 -12.21 7.34
C ALA A 26 0.30 -12.69 6.31
N GLY A 27 0.40 -12.00 5.17
CA GLY A 27 1.43 -12.30 4.16
C GLY A 27 2.86 -12.14 4.69
N ALA A 28 3.13 -11.06 5.42
CA ALA A 28 4.44 -10.81 6.04
C ALA A 28 4.84 -11.92 7.03
N VAL A 29 3.90 -12.38 7.87
CA VAL A 29 4.15 -13.49 8.82
C VAL A 29 4.53 -14.77 8.08
N VAL A 30 3.83 -15.12 7.00
CA VAL A 30 4.14 -16.31 6.21
C VAL A 30 5.54 -16.22 5.59
N MET A 31 5.92 -15.06 5.04
CA MET A 31 7.26 -14.86 4.46
C MET A 31 8.38 -14.91 5.52
N LEU A 32 8.17 -14.27 6.67
CA LEU A 32 9.15 -14.29 7.77
C LEU A 32 9.29 -15.68 8.38
N LEU A 33 8.18 -16.41 8.55
CA LEU A 33 8.19 -17.80 9.02
C LEU A 33 8.99 -18.67 8.06
N ARG A 34 8.74 -18.56 6.75
CA ARG A 34 9.50 -19.26 5.71
C ARG A 34 11.00 -18.98 5.85
N PHE A 35 11.38 -17.71 5.95
CA PHE A 35 12.79 -17.30 6.04
C PHE A 35 13.45 -17.84 7.32
N THR A 36 12.75 -17.78 8.45
CA THR A 36 13.21 -18.29 9.73
C THR A 36 13.46 -19.79 9.69
N VAL A 37 12.53 -20.56 9.10
CA VAL A 37 12.67 -22.01 8.95
C VAL A 37 13.85 -22.35 8.05
N ARG A 38 14.01 -21.67 6.90
CA ARG A 38 15.15 -21.90 5.99
C ARG A 38 16.50 -21.58 6.64
N LEU A 39 16.60 -20.48 7.38
CA LEU A 39 17.83 -20.14 8.11
C LEU A 39 18.22 -21.23 9.13
N ARG A 40 17.25 -21.90 9.75
CA ARG A 40 17.51 -23.02 10.67
C ARG A 40 17.95 -24.30 9.96
N ILE A 41 17.45 -24.56 8.76
CA ILE A 41 17.75 -25.80 8.02
C ILE A 41 19.08 -25.72 7.28
N VAL A 42 19.32 -24.63 6.54
CA VAL A 42 20.45 -24.51 5.62
C VAL A 42 21.63 -23.74 6.26
N GLY A 43 21.35 -22.91 7.27
CA GLY A 43 22.33 -22.01 7.86
C GLY A 43 22.65 -20.81 6.96
N TYR A 44 23.43 -19.88 7.50
CA TYR A 44 23.68 -18.56 6.91
C TYR A 44 24.47 -18.56 5.58
N LYS A 45 25.10 -19.69 5.19
CA LYS A 45 25.95 -19.78 3.99
C LYS A 45 25.27 -20.38 2.75
N GLY A 46 24.06 -20.91 2.86
CA GLY A 46 23.37 -21.58 1.75
C GLY A 46 22.22 -20.77 1.16
N PHE A 47 22.36 -19.45 1.06
CA PHE A 47 21.38 -18.60 0.38
C PHE A 47 21.23 -19.04 -1.08
N GLN A 48 20.02 -19.45 -1.45
CA GLN A 48 19.68 -19.84 -2.82
C GLN A 48 19.00 -18.69 -3.56
N GLY A 49 18.88 -18.82 -4.88
CA GLY A 49 18.16 -17.85 -5.72
C GLY A 49 16.74 -17.58 -5.22
N ASP A 50 16.04 -18.62 -4.78
CA ASP A 50 14.72 -18.57 -4.12
C ASP A 50 14.66 -17.50 -3.01
N ASP A 51 15.67 -17.49 -2.13
CA ASP A 51 15.69 -16.61 -0.97
C ASP A 51 15.81 -15.13 -1.36
N PHE A 52 16.56 -14.82 -2.42
CA PHE A 52 16.66 -13.45 -2.96
C PHE A 52 15.34 -12.98 -3.57
N PHE A 53 14.66 -13.84 -4.34
CA PHE A 53 13.35 -13.52 -4.89
C PHE A 53 12.29 -13.31 -3.81
N MET A 54 12.35 -14.10 -2.73
CA MET A 54 11.45 -13.92 -1.59
C MET A 54 11.71 -12.63 -0.81
N ILE A 55 12.98 -12.21 -0.63
CA ILE A 55 13.30 -10.90 -0.03
C ILE A 55 12.79 -9.77 -0.91
N MET A 56 13.02 -9.84 -2.23
CA MET A 56 12.52 -8.84 -3.17
C MET A 56 10.99 -8.79 -3.17
N ALA A 57 10.32 -9.95 -3.10
CA ALA A 57 8.87 -10.02 -2.97
C ALA A 57 8.40 -9.33 -1.68
N PHE A 58 9.06 -9.56 -0.55
CA PHE A 58 8.74 -8.90 0.70
C PHE A 58 8.87 -7.37 0.62
N ILE A 59 9.97 -6.88 0.03
CA ILE A 59 10.21 -5.45 -0.17
C ILE A 59 9.13 -4.84 -1.07
N MET A 60 8.89 -5.44 -2.23
CA MET A 60 7.95 -4.90 -3.23
C MET A 60 6.50 -4.97 -2.75
N GLY A 61 6.13 -6.03 -2.02
CA GLY A 61 4.84 -6.16 -1.35
C GLY A 61 4.64 -5.09 -0.27
N THR A 62 5.67 -4.79 0.51
CA THR A 62 5.63 -3.71 1.52
C THR A 62 5.51 -2.34 0.86
N ILE A 63 6.26 -2.06 -0.21
CA ILE A 63 6.15 -0.82 -0.99
C ILE A 63 4.72 -0.69 -1.55
N CYS A 64 4.17 -1.74 -2.15
CA CYS A 64 2.80 -1.75 -2.65
C CYS A 64 1.78 -1.43 -1.54
N LEU A 65 1.90 -2.06 -0.38
CA LEU A 65 1.01 -1.83 0.77
C LEU A 65 1.07 -0.37 1.23
N VAL A 66 2.27 0.21 1.30
CA VAL A 66 2.47 1.61 1.70
C VAL A 66 1.92 2.58 0.65
N LEU A 67 2.13 2.33 -0.64
CA LEU A 67 1.59 3.19 -1.71
C LEU A 67 0.06 3.23 -1.70
N VAL A 68 -0.60 2.08 -1.52
CA VAL A 68 -2.06 2.02 -1.39
C VAL A 68 -2.54 2.66 -0.08
N SER A 69 -1.77 2.51 1.00
CA SER A 69 -2.07 3.20 2.26
C SER A 69 -1.99 4.72 2.12
N LEU A 70 -0.99 5.22 1.39
CA LEU A 70 -0.80 6.65 1.12
C LEU A 70 -1.85 7.20 0.14
N SER A 71 -2.26 6.43 -0.87
CA SER A 71 -3.37 6.83 -1.73
C SER A 71 -4.63 6.97 -0.88
N CYS A 72 -4.98 5.98 -0.06
CA CYS A 72 -6.15 6.04 0.81
C CYS A 72 -6.03 7.00 2.02
N GLY A 73 -4.95 7.78 2.16
CA GLY A 73 -4.85 8.83 3.18
C GLY A 73 -4.25 8.44 4.52
N VAL A 74 -3.59 7.28 4.63
CA VAL A 74 -2.84 6.91 5.83
C VAL A 74 -1.45 7.52 5.75
N THR A 75 -1.26 8.70 6.35
CA THR A 75 0.08 9.24 6.59
C THR A 75 0.69 8.51 7.79
N ILE A 76 1.52 7.51 7.53
CA ILE A 76 2.38 6.94 8.56
C ILE A 76 3.38 8.04 8.95
N LEU A 77 3.34 8.48 10.21
CA LEU A 77 4.24 9.46 10.85
C LEU A 77 3.95 10.96 10.59
N THR A 78 2.81 11.48 11.08
CA THR A 78 2.83 12.85 11.63
C THR A 78 2.78 12.74 13.16
N SER A 79 3.83 13.24 13.79
CA SER A 79 3.90 13.40 15.24
C SER A 79 2.69 14.21 15.72
N SER A 80 1.76 13.55 16.41
CA SER A 80 0.78 14.22 17.26
C SER A 80 1.55 15.00 18.34
N PRO A 81 1.13 16.21 18.73
CA PRO A 81 1.74 16.97 19.83
C PRO A 81 1.61 16.27 21.20
N ARG A 82 0.98 15.09 21.28
CA ARG A 82 0.70 14.34 22.51
C ARG A 82 1.32 12.93 22.61
N ASN A 83 2.35 12.59 21.82
CA ASN A 83 3.13 11.34 22.02
C ASN A 83 2.29 10.03 22.12
N GLU A 84 1.11 10.00 21.50
CA GLU A 84 0.29 8.80 21.38
C GLU A 84 0.41 8.26 19.94
N TYR A 85 0.73 6.97 19.81
CA TYR A 85 0.80 6.26 18.54
C TYR A 85 -0.62 5.89 18.09
N GLU A 86 -1.47 6.88 17.87
CA GLU A 86 -2.83 6.61 17.43
C GLU A 86 -2.82 6.46 15.90
N LEU A 87 -3.21 5.27 15.41
CA LEU A 87 -3.53 5.03 13.99
C LEU A 87 -4.73 5.90 13.61
N THR A 88 -4.45 7.19 13.38
CA THR A 88 -5.49 8.18 13.14
C THR A 88 -5.70 8.23 11.63
N PHE A 89 -6.83 7.67 11.20
CA PHE A 89 -7.34 7.77 9.85
C PHE A 89 -7.54 9.26 9.53
N ASN A 90 -6.71 9.83 8.66
CA ASN A 90 -6.87 11.23 8.26
C ASN A 90 -8.09 11.33 7.33
N PRO A 91 -9.14 12.11 7.68
CA PRO A 91 -10.26 12.36 6.78
C PRO A 91 -9.85 13.10 5.50
N ASP A 92 -8.62 13.58 5.36
CA ASP A 92 -8.12 14.14 4.10
C ASP A 92 -7.50 13.08 3.16
N SER A 93 -8.15 11.93 2.98
CA SER A 93 -7.65 10.89 2.08
C SER A 93 -7.52 11.37 0.64
N ASN A 94 -6.43 11.02 -0.04
CA ASN A 94 -6.28 11.34 -1.46
C ASN A 94 -7.20 10.41 -2.25
N GLY A 95 -8.17 10.97 -2.99
CA GLY A 95 -9.00 10.15 -3.86
C GLY A 95 -8.22 9.66 -5.08
N THR A 96 -8.76 8.66 -5.76
CA THR A 96 -8.29 8.26 -7.08
C THR A 96 -9.32 8.64 -8.14
N SER A 97 -8.87 9.01 -9.33
CA SER A 97 -9.75 9.47 -10.41
C SER A 97 -10.64 8.36 -10.98
N ILE A 98 -10.41 7.09 -10.63
CA ILE A 98 -11.16 5.95 -11.15
C ILE A 98 -12.64 5.93 -10.74
N ASP A 99 -12.98 6.58 -9.63
CA ASP A 99 -14.32 6.56 -9.04
C ASP A 99 -15.15 7.81 -9.39
N LEU A 100 -14.59 8.74 -10.18
CA LEU A 100 -15.22 10.01 -10.52
C LEU A 100 -15.55 10.10 -12.02
N THR A 101 -16.75 10.59 -12.33
CA THR A 101 -17.15 10.93 -13.70
C THR A 101 -16.62 12.31 -14.07
N GLU A 102 -16.40 12.58 -15.37
CA GLU A 102 -15.97 13.90 -15.88
C GLU A 102 -16.84 15.06 -15.35
N ASN A 103 -18.16 14.85 -15.27
CA ASN A 103 -19.09 15.84 -14.75
C ASN A 103 -18.86 16.18 -13.27
N GLN A 104 -18.38 15.21 -12.48
CA GLN A 104 -18.04 15.42 -11.07
C GLN A 104 -16.69 16.14 -10.95
N ILE A 105 -15.72 15.77 -11.78
CA ILE A 105 -14.38 16.41 -11.87
C ILE A 105 -14.50 17.91 -12.18
N ASN A 106 -15.41 18.30 -13.08
CA ASN A 106 -15.60 19.69 -13.48
C ASN A 106 -16.17 20.60 -12.36
N VAL A 107 -16.67 20.03 -11.27
CA VAL A 107 -17.23 20.78 -10.13
C VAL A 107 -16.19 20.96 -9.01
N LEU A 108 -15.08 20.23 -9.07
CA LEU A 108 -14.01 20.27 -8.08
C LEU A 108 -13.13 21.52 -8.22
N SER A 109 -12.64 22.01 -7.09
CA SER A 109 -11.68 23.11 -7.03
C SER A 109 -10.26 22.63 -7.41
N ASP A 110 -9.43 23.51 -7.95
CA ASP A 110 -8.02 23.22 -8.29
C ASP A 110 -7.23 22.48 -7.18
N PRO A 111 -7.31 22.85 -5.88
CA PRO A 111 -6.64 22.09 -4.81
C PRO A 111 -7.21 20.67 -4.60
N GLU A 112 -8.49 20.44 -4.87
CA GLU A 112 -9.09 19.10 -4.78
C GLU A 112 -8.65 18.23 -5.97
N ILE A 113 -8.51 18.84 -7.15
CA ILE A 113 -7.98 18.18 -8.34
C ILE A 113 -6.51 17.77 -8.12
N ASP A 114 -5.68 18.63 -7.51
CA ASP A 114 -4.28 18.29 -7.26
C ASP A 114 -4.13 17.09 -6.30
N ARG A 115 -5.00 16.99 -5.28
CA ARG A 115 -5.09 15.82 -4.40
C ARG A 115 -5.47 14.55 -5.16
N LEU A 116 -6.43 14.62 -6.08
CA LEU A 116 -6.83 13.50 -6.93
C LEU A 116 -5.69 13.04 -7.86
N VAL A 117 -4.98 13.99 -8.46
CA VAL A 117 -3.83 13.69 -9.33
C VAL A 117 -2.72 13.01 -8.54
N TYR A 118 -2.46 13.46 -7.32
CA TYR A 118 -1.48 12.83 -6.44
C TYR A 118 -1.89 11.39 -6.06
N GLY A 119 -3.14 11.18 -5.64
CA GLY A 119 -3.67 9.85 -5.32
C GLY A 119 -3.61 8.88 -6.51
N SER A 120 -4.00 9.34 -7.70
CA SER A 120 -3.93 8.55 -8.94
C SER A 120 -2.51 8.11 -9.30
N LYS A 121 -1.50 8.99 -9.13
CA LYS A 121 -0.09 8.63 -9.35
C LYS A 121 0.41 7.54 -8.39
N LEU A 122 0.01 7.62 -7.13
CA LEU A 122 0.35 6.59 -6.13
C LEU A 122 -0.30 5.25 -6.46
N GLN A 123 -1.57 5.28 -6.90
CA GLN A 123 -2.29 4.08 -7.30
C GLN A 123 -1.64 3.40 -8.51
N GLU A 124 -1.26 4.18 -9.52
CA GLU A 124 -0.53 3.67 -10.68
C GLU A 124 0.82 3.03 -10.28
N ALA A 125 1.59 3.70 -9.41
CA ALA A 125 2.83 3.15 -8.87
C ALA A 125 2.60 1.85 -8.09
N ALA A 126 1.49 1.75 -7.34
CA ALA A 126 1.13 0.54 -6.61
C ALA A 126 0.87 -0.65 -7.56
N TRP A 127 0.21 -0.44 -8.70
CA TRP A 127 -0.02 -1.48 -9.71
C TRP A 127 1.28 -2.05 -10.28
N TYR A 128 2.28 -1.19 -10.53
CA TYR A 128 3.59 -1.64 -10.98
C TYR A 128 4.33 -2.44 -9.90
N CYS A 129 4.27 -1.99 -8.65
CA CYS A 129 4.85 -2.72 -7.52
C CYS A 129 4.19 -4.08 -7.31
N TYR A 130 2.86 -4.15 -7.41
CA TYR A 130 2.10 -5.39 -7.31
C TYR A 130 2.49 -6.39 -8.41
N THR A 131 2.63 -5.92 -9.64
CA THR A 131 3.05 -6.76 -10.77
C THR A 131 4.45 -7.33 -10.53
N ALA A 132 5.40 -6.49 -10.11
CA ALA A 132 6.75 -6.93 -9.78
C ALA A 132 6.76 -7.93 -8.60
N TYR A 133 5.93 -7.72 -7.59
CA TYR A 133 5.73 -8.66 -6.48
C TYR A 133 5.29 -10.04 -6.96
N LEU A 134 4.27 -10.13 -7.83
CA LEU A 134 3.80 -11.40 -8.39
C LEU A 134 4.88 -12.11 -9.21
N TRP A 135 5.68 -11.36 -9.97
CA TRP A 135 6.80 -11.93 -10.71
C TRP A 135 7.92 -12.42 -9.80
N CYS A 136 8.19 -11.76 -8.68
CA CYS A 136 9.15 -12.24 -7.69
C CYS A 136 8.67 -13.56 -7.04
N LEU A 137 7.37 -13.67 -6.71
CA LEU A 137 6.80 -14.93 -6.20
C LEU A 137 6.92 -16.07 -7.21
N LYS A 138 6.71 -15.81 -8.50
CA LYS A 138 6.94 -16.79 -9.56
C LYS A 138 8.43 -17.14 -9.70
N GLY A 139 9.31 -16.15 -9.62
CA GLY A 139 10.77 -16.34 -9.65
C GLY A 139 11.26 -17.26 -8.53
N ALA A 140 10.73 -17.08 -7.32
CA ALA A 140 11.00 -17.94 -6.17
C ALA A 140 10.65 -19.42 -6.42
N LEU A 141 9.62 -19.71 -7.23
CA LEU A 141 9.25 -21.08 -7.61
C LEU A 141 10.12 -21.67 -8.73
N LEU A 142 10.79 -20.84 -9.53
CA LEU A 142 11.61 -21.29 -10.66
C LEU A 142 13.06 -21.55 -10.28
N PHE A 143 13.59 -20.84 -9.28
CA PHE A 143 14.99 -20.92 -8.87
C PHE A 143 15.12 -21.56 -7.50
N PHE A 144 15.16 -22.90 -7.45
CA PHE A 144 15.44 -23.68 -6.24
C PHE A 144 16.93 -23.74 -5.90
#